data_AF-A0A7J9QYV5-F1
#
_entry.id   AF-A0A7J9QYV5-F1
#
_cell.length_a   1.000
_cell.length_b   1.000
_cell.length_c   1.000
_cell.angle_alpha   90.00
_cell.angle_beta   90.00
_cell.angle_gamma   90.00
#
_symmetry.space_group_name_H-M   'P 1'
#
loop_
_entity.id
_entity.type
_entity.pdbx_description
1 polymer ?
#
loop_
_entity_poly.entity_id
_entity_poly.type
_entity_poly.pdbx_seq_one_letter_code
_entity_poly.pdbx_strand_id
1 'polypeptide(L)'
;LDHEISGGQVTSMTADGSQNSVIIEVDSTDDGQITVTLPRDVVDATIGDEDDEFFVLVDNEEVAFEETKTSTDRTLTIEVPAGTETIEIIGTFAIPEFGTIAAMILGIAIVSIIAITAKTKLSVMPRI
;
A
#
# COMPACT_ATOMS: atom_id res chain seq x y z
N LEU A 1 5.35 -0.47 -0.70
CA LEU A 1 4.90 -1.72 -1.34
C LEU A 1 6.08 -2.34 -2.08
N ASP A 2 6.37 -3.61 -1.81
CA ASP A 2 7.48 -4.31 -2.44
C ASP A 2 7.13 -4.63 -3.90
N HIS A 3 8.03 -4.35 -4.83
CA HIS A 3 7.80 -4.56 -6.26
C HIS A 3 9.10 -4.78 -7.03
N GLU A 4 8.98 -5.44 -8.19
CA GLU A 4 10.02 -5.60 -9.21
C GLU A 4 9.38 -5.33 -10.58
N ILE A 5 10.05 -4.57 -11.44
CA ILE A 5 9.58 -4.26 -12.79
C ILE A 5 10.70 -4.50 -13.80
N SER A 6 10.35 -5.04 -14.96
CA SER A 6 11.19 -5.15 -16.15
C SER A 6 10.59 -4.32 -17.29
N GLY A 7 11.42 -3.91 -18.27
CA GLY A 7 10.96 -3.10 -19.41
C GLY A 7 10.69 -1.61 -19.09
N GLY A 8 10.75 -1.21 -17.81
CA GLY A 8 10.48 0.15 -17.39
C GLY A 8 10.83 0.41 -15.93
N GLN A 9 10.20 1.43 -15.35
CA GLN A 9 10.36 1.84 -13.96
C GLN A 9 9.04 2.33 -13.36
N VAL A 10 8.81 2.03 -12.08
CA VAL A 10 7.68 2.60 -11.32
C VAL A 10 8.05 4.02 -10.91
N THR A 11 7.19 4.99 -11.23
CA THR A 11 7.37 6.40 -10.87
C THR A 11 6.60 6.75 -9.60
N SER A 12 5.41 6.18 -9.42
CA SER A 12 4.62 6.34 -8.20
C SER A 12 3.70 5.15 -7.95
N MET A 13 3.27 4.99 -6.69
CA MET A 13 2.29 4.00 -6.29
C MET A 13 1.40 4.59 -5.20
N THR A 14 0.10 4.67 -5.46
CA THR A 14 -0.85 5.36 -4.59
C THR A 14 -2.12 4.55 -4.43
N ALA A 15 -2.55 4.30 -3.20
CA ALA A 15 -3.85 3.73 -2.91
C ALA A 15 -4.94 4.81 -2.93
N ASP A 16 -5.97 4.62 -3.74
CA ASP A 16 -7.17 5.44 -3.86
C ASP A 16 -8.35 4.75 -3.16
N GLY A 17 -8.58 5.11 -1.90
CA GLY A 17 -9.71 4.59 -1.13
C GLY A 17 -11.08 5.08 -1.58
N SER A 18 -11.17 6.04 -2.49
CA SER A 18 -12.45 6.44 -3.10
C SER A 18 -12.87 5.51 -4.24
N GLN A 19 -11.88 4.90 -4.91
CA GLN A 19 -12.07 3.94 -5.99
C GLN A 19 -11.75 2.49 -5.59
N ASN A 20 -11.35 2.27 -4.33
CA ASN A 20 -10.91 0.97 -3.82
C ASN A 20 -9.78 0.36 -4.65
N SER A 21 -8.88 1.21 -5.15
CA SER A 21 -7.82 0.79 -6.07
C SER A 21 -6.43 1.21 -5.60
N VAL A 22 -5.41 0.57 -6.16
CA VAL A 22 -4.02 1.03 -6.14
C VAL A 22 -3.64 1.41 -7.54
N ILE A 23 -3.23 2.66 -7.72
CA ILE A 23 -2.75 3.22 -8.98
C ILE A 23 -1.23 3.20 -8.94
N ILE A 24 -0.63 2.57 -9.94
CA ILE A 24 0.82 2.47 -10.14
C ILE A 24 1.12 3.23 -11.42
N GLU A 25 1.85 4.34 -11.29
CA GLU A 25 2.36 5.07 -12.45
C GLU A 25 3.70 4.47 -12.86
N VAL A 26 3.86 4.21 -14.15
CA VAL A 26 5.04 3.59 -14.74
C VAL A 26 5.55 4.40 -15.93
N ASP A 27 6.84 4.29 -16.19
CA ASP A 27 7.48 4.75 -17.42
C ASP A 27 8.09 3.52 -18.09
N SER A 28 7.35 2.92 -19.04
CA SER A 28 7.72 1.69 -19.72
C SER A 28 8.34 1.97 -21.09
N THR A 29 9.61 1.59 -21.29
CA THR A 29 10.33 1.82 -22.55
C THR A 29 10.40 0.58 -23.45
N ASP A 30 10.26 -0.61 -22.86
CA ASP A 30 10.29 -1.90 -23.53
C ASP A 30 9.21 -2.82 -22.92
N ASP A 31 8.81 -3.86 -23.65
CA ASP A 31 7.88 -4.85 -23.11
C ASP A 31 8.49 -5.57 -21.89
N GLY A 32 7.69 -5.71 -20.84
CA GLY A 32 8.12 -6.36 -19.61
C GLY A 32 6.93 -6.76 -18.74
N GLN A 33 7.20 -6.86 -17.44
CA GLN A 33 6.20 -7.21 -16.44
C GLN A 33 6.52 -6.51 -15.12
N ILE A 34 5.49 -6.31 -14.30
CA ILE A 34 5.63 -5.90 -12.91
C ILE A 34 5.15 -7.03 -12.00
N THR A 35 5.92 -7.34 -10.97
CA THR A 35 5.49 -8.16 -9.84
C THR A 35 5.39 -7.26 -8.62
N VAL A 36 4.21 -7.17 -8.01
CA VAL A 36 3.93 -6.31 -6.85
C VAL A 36 3.30 -7.11 -5.73
N THR A 37 3.78 -6.90 -4.50
CA THR A 37 3.20 -7.48 -3.29
C THR A 37 2.35 -6.44 -2.57
N LEU A 38 1.05 -6.73 -2.48
CA LEU A 38 0.01 -5.92 -1.88
C LEU A 38 -0.36 -6.49 -0.50
N PRO A 39 -0.10 -5.76 0.59
CA PRO A 39 -0.63 -6.09 1.90
C PRO A 39 -2.16 -6.02 1.91
N ARG A 40 -2.79 -7.06 2.42
CA ARG A 40 -4.26 -7.16 2.49
C ARG A 40 -4.90 -6.13 3.42
N ASP A 41 -4.14 -5.53 4.33
CA ASP A 41 -4.61 -4.43 5.17
C ASP A 41 -4.63 -3.07 4.43
N VAL A 42 -3.94 -2.98 3.30
CA VAL A 42 -3.93 -1.81 2.42
C VAL A 42 -4.94 -1.97 1.29
N VAL A 43 -4.94 -3.11 0.61
CA VAL A 43 -5.86 -3.39 -0.50
C VAL A 43 -6.17 -4.88 -0.54
N ASP A 44 -7.45 -5.23 -0.67
CA ASP A 44 -7.87 -6.62 -0.83
C ASP A 44 -9.13 -6.70 -1.69
N ALA A 45 -9.40 -7.89 -2.21
CA ALA A 45 -10.62 -8.23 -2.92
C ALA A 45 -11.28 -9.42 -2.22
N THR A 46 -12.35 -9.17 -1.47
CA THR A 46 -13.06 -10.21 -0.70
C THR A 46 -14.57 -10.06 -0.77
N ILE A 47 -15.27 -11.19 -0.82
CA ILE A 47 -16.73 -11.25 -0.68
C ILE A 47 -17.04 -12.06 0.58
N GLY A 48 -17.52 -11.37 1.61
CA GLY A 48 -17.69 -11.99 2.93
C GLY A 48 -16.34 -12.34 3.55
N ASP A 49 -16.15 -13.62 3.88
CA ASP A 49 -14.91 -14.15 4.46
C ASP A 49 -14.04 -14.88 3.42
N GLU A 50 -14.39 -14.81 2.13
CA GLU A 50 -13.70 -15.51 1.05
C GLU A 50 -12.95 -14.53 0.13
N ASP A 51 -11.82 -15.00 -0.41
CA ASP A 51 -11.02 -14.26 -1.38
C ASP A 51 -11.76 -14.17 -2.73
N ASP A 52 -11.92 -12.94 -3.20
CA ASP A 52 -12.37 -12.62 -4.55
C ASP A 52 -11.19 -12.21 -5.44
N GLU A 53 -11.45 -11.96 -6.72
CA GLU A 53 -10.46 -11.55 -7.71
C GLU A 53 -10.32 -10.02 -7.78
N PHE A 54 -9.10 -9.55 -8.03
CA PHE A 54 -8.88 -8.14 -8.37
C PHE A 54 -9.27 -7.88 -9.83
N PHE A 55 -9.70 -6.66 -10.12
CA PHE A 55 -9.72 -6.16 -11.49
C PHE A 55 -8.42 -5.39 -11.74
N VAL A 56 -7.65 -5.79 -12.76
CA VAL A 56 -6.40 -5.13 -13.11
C VAL A 56 -6.55 -4.46 -14.46
N LEU A 57 -6.25 -3.17 -14.50
CA LEU A 57 -6.25 -2.36 -15.71
C LEU A 57 -4.82 -1.95 -16.06
N VAL A 58 -4.46 -2.03 -17.33
CA VAL A 58 -3.25 -1.43 -17.91
C VAL A 58 -3.72 -0.40 -18.92
N ASP A 59 -3.39 0.87 -18.71
CA ASP A 59 -3.89 2.02 -19.49
C ASP A 59 -5.42 1.99 -19.72
N ASN A 60 -6.17 1.70 -18.65
CA ASN A 60 -7.63 1.55 -18.63
C ASN A 60 -8.20 0.36 -19.43
N GLU A 61 -7.37 -0.58 -19.90
CA GLU A 61 -7.82 -1.85 -20.47
C GLU A 61 -7.63 -2.99 -19.46
N GLU A 62 -8.66 -3.83 -19.30
CA GLU A 62 -8.60 -4.97 -18.39
C GLU A 62 -7.65 -6.05 -18.92
N VAL A 63 -6.75 -6.51 -18.04
CA VAL A 63 -5.75 -7.53 -18.38
C VAL A 63 -5.79 -8.70 -17.40
N ALA A 64 -5.35 -9.86 -17.89
CA ALA A 64 -5.10 -11.01 -17.04
C ALA A 64 -3.78 -10.83 -16.25
N PHE A 65 -3.70 -11.47 -15.09
CA PHE A 65 -2.54 -11.44 -14.22
C PHE A 65 -2.36 -12.80 -13.53
N GLU A 66 -1.16 -13.06 -13.03
CA GLU A 66 -0.92 -14.18 -12.12
C GLU A 66 -0.96 -13.70 -10.67
N GLU A 67 -1.47 -14.54 -9.76
CA GLU A 67 -1.62 -14.19 -8.36
C GLU A 67 -1.13 -15.31 -7.44
N THR A 68 -0.42 -14.92 -6.37
CA THR A 68 -0.15 -15.77 -5.21
C THR A 68 -0.69 -15.12 -3.95
N LYS A 69 -1.43 -15.88 -3.15
CA LYS A 69 -2.12 -15.39 -1.95
C LYS A 69 -1.49 -15.97 -0.69
N THR A 70 -1.29 -15.12 0.31
CA THR A 70 -1.06 -15.52 1.70
C THR A 70 -2.17 -14.97 2.60
N SER A 71 -2.09 -15.22 3.90
CA SER A 71 -3.03 -14.64 4.88
C SER A 71 -2.86 -13.14 5.09
N THR A 72 -1.71 -12.58 4.71
CA THR A 72 -1.35 -11.16 4.95
C THR A 72 -1.16 -10.37 3.67
N ASP A 73 -0.86 -11.04 2.57
CA ASP A 73 -0.42 -10.40 1.33
C ASP A 73 -1.03 -11.08 0.10
N ARG A 74 -1.11 -10.32 -0.98
CA ARG A 74 -1.41 -10.79 -2.34
C ARG A 74 -0.32 -10.29 -3.28
N THR A 75 0.35 -11.20 -3.97
CA THR A 75 1.39 -10.87 -4.93
C THR A 75 0.86 -11.08 -6.33
N LEU A 76 0.87 -10.01 -7.14
CA LEU A 76 0.37 -10.02 -8.52
C LEU A 76 1.54 -9.87 -9.48
N THR A 77 1.49 -10.58 -10.60
CA THR A 77 2.38 -10.41 -11.75
C THR A 77 1.56 -10.02 -12.97
N ILE A 78 1.88 -8.86 -13.54
CA ILE A 78 1.09 -8.19 -14.59
C ILE A 78 2.03 -7.86 -15.75
N GLU A 79 1.63 -8.18 -16.98
CA GLU A 79 2.36 -7.81 -18.19
C GLU A 79 2.27 -6.29 -18.41
N VAL A 80 3.38 -5.67 -18.79
CA VAL A 80 3.53 -4.22 -19.00
C VAL A 80 4.12 -3.98 -20.38
N PRO A 81 3.29 -3.77 -21.42
CA PRO A 81 3.77 -3.42 -22.75
C PRO A 81 4.58 -2.12 -22.76
N ALA A 82 5.45 -1.97 -23.77
CA ALA A 82 6.17 -0.73 -24.01
C ALA A 82 5.20 0.45 -24.19
N GLY A 83 5.48 1.56 -23.53
CA GLY A 83 4.64 2.76 -23.56
C GLY A 83 3.48 2.76 -22.55
N THR A 84 3.36 1.74 -21.70
CA THR A 84 2.41 1.76 -20.58
C THR A 84 2.71 2.94 -19.65
N GLU A 85 1.68 3.66 -19.22
CA GLU A 85 1.80 4.79 -18.29
C GLU A 85 1.16 4.48 -16.93
N THR A 86 0.07 3.72 -16.92
CA THR A 86 -0.71 3.47 -15.69
C THR A 86 -1.14 2.01 -15.56
N ILE A 87 -0.99 1.48 -14.36
CA ILE A 87 -1.56 0.19 -13.95
C ILE A 87 -2.47 0.47 -12.76
N GLU A 88 -3.70 -0.01 -12.81
CA GLU A 88 -4.67 0.16 -11.73
C GLU A 88 -5.17 -1.21 -11.24
N ILE A 89 -5.04 -1.47 -9.94
CA ILE A 89 -5.46 -2.71 -9.29
C ILE A 89 -6.65 -2.38 -8.39
N ILE A 90 -7.84 -2.84 -8.75
CA ILE A 90 -9.10 -2.51 -8.11
C ILE A 90 -9.57 -3.71 -7.29
N GLY A 91 -9.77 -3.50 -5.99
CA GLY A 91 -10.30 -4.50 -5.06
C GLY A 91 -11.68 -4.13 -4.52
N THR A 92 -12.05 -4.75 -3.41
CA THR A 92 -13.29 -4.42 -2.68
C THR A 92 -13.09 -3.26 -1.70
N PHE A 93 -11.85 -3.02 -1.27
CA PHE A 93 -11.45 -1.81 -0.56
C PHE A 93 -9.99 -1.45 -0.85
N ALA A 94 -9.66 -0.16 -0.68
CA ALA A 94 -8.28 0.30 -0.55
C ALA A 94 -8.19 1.35 0.57
N ILE A 95 -7.18 1.23 1.42
CA ILE A 95 -6.88 2.15 2.50
C ILE A 95 -5.61 2.90 2.12
N PRO A 96 -5.68 4.23 1.87
CA PRO A 96 -4.47 4.99 1.62
C PRO A 96 -3.55 4.93 2.83
N GLU A 97 -2.23 4.99 2.61
CA GLU A 97 -1.18 4.71 3.60
C GLU A 97 -1.11 5.66 4.82
N PHE A 98 -2.15 6.46 5.09
CA PHE A 98 -2.23 7.37 6.24
C PHE A 98 -2.10 6.66 7.59
N GLY A 99 -2.42 5.37 7.69
CA GLY A 99 -2.38 4.60 8.93
C GLY A 99 -0.98 4.45 9.53
N THR A 100 0.03 4.12 8.73
CA THR A 100 1.39 3.86 9.24
C THR A 100 2.07 5.14 9.73
N ILE A 101 1.98 6.23 8.96
CA ILE A 101 2.52 7.53 9.35
C ILE A 101 1.76 8.08 10.56
N ALA A 102 0.43 8.02 10.56
CA ALA A 102 -0.36 8.46 11.71
C ALA A 102 -0.07 7.63 12.97
N ALA A 103 0.06 6.30 12.86
CA ALA A 103 0.38 5.41 13.97
C ALA A 103 1.80 5.64 14.51
N MET A 104 2.79 5.88 13.64
CA MET A 104 4.15 6.24 14.06
C MET A 104 4.17 7.56 14.83
N ILE A 105 3.51 8.60 14.30
CA ILE A 105 3.40 9.90 14.97
C ILE A 105 2.67 9.74 16.32
N LEU A 106 1.56 8.99 16.35
CA LEU A 106 0.80 8.72 17.57
C LEU A 106 1.66 7.98 18.61
N GLY A 107 2.39 6.94 18.20
CA GLY A 107 3.28 6.18 19.08
C GLY A 107 4.38 7.07 19.68
N ILE A 108 5.04 7.88 18.86
CA ILE A 108 6.07 8.83 19.30
C ILE A 108 5.48 9.85 20.28
N ALA A 109 4.28 10.36 20.00
CA ALA A 109 3.60 11.32 20.86
C ALA A 109 3.29 10.71 22.25
N ILE A 110 2.75 9.50 22.29
CA ILE A 110 2.43 8.80 23.55
C ILE A 110 3.71 8.56 24.37
N VAL A 111 4.79 8.06 23.76
CA VAL A 111 6.07 7.83 24.44
C VAL A 111 6.64 9.14 25.00
N SER A 112 6.56 10.23 24.23
CA SER A 112 7.02 11.55 24.66
C SER A 112 6.23 12.08 25.86
N ILE A 113 4.89 11.95 25.84
CA ILE A 113 4.02 12.36 26.95
C ILE A 113 4.37 11.60 28.23
N ILE A 114 4.56 10.28 28.14
CA ILE A 114 4.93 9.44 29.29
C ILE A 114 6.30 9.86 29.84
N ALA A 115 7.29 10.04 28.97
CA ALA A 115 8.65 10.43 29.36
C ALA A 115 8.68 11.80 30.06
N ILE A 116 7.96 12.80 29.53
CA ILE A 116 7.83 14.12 30.15
C ILE A 116 7.11 14.01 31.49
N THR A 117 5.97 13.32 31.54
CA THR A 117 5.18 13.17 32.78
C THR A 117 5.98 12.47 33.89
N ALA A 118 6.76 11.45 33.54
CA ALA A 118 7.65 10.75 34.47
C ALA A 118 8.75 11.67 35.01
N LYS A 119 9.36 12.53 34.18
CA LYS A 119 10.36 13.50 34.64
C LYS A 119 9.76 14.61 35.50
N THR A 120 8.56 15.09 35.18
CA THR A 120 7.91 16.20 35.91
C THR A 120 7.48 15.80 37.32
N LYS A 121 7.04 14.54 37.55
CA LYS A 121 6.65 14.06 38.89
C LYS A 121 7.80 13.99 39.90
N LEU A 122 9.06 13.98 39.46
CA LEU A 122 10.24 13.90 40.34
C LEU A 122 10.76 15.27 40.81
N SER A 123 10.31 16.39 40.23
CA SER A 123 10.84 17.74 40.52
C SER A 123 9.80 18.70 41.12
N VAL A 124 8.87 18.19 41.93
CA VAL A 124 8.02 19.04 42.78
C VAL A 124 8.33 18.73 44.25
N MET A 125 9.51 19.14 44.69
CA MET A 125 9.83 19.19 46.12
C MET A 125 9.22 20.46 46.71
N PRO A 126 8.30 20.38 47.68
CA PRO A 126 7.81 21.56 48.38
C PRO A 126 8.96 22.13 49.20
N ARG A 127 9.32 23.39 48.95
CA ARG A 127 10.16 24.16 49.88
C ARG A 127 9.29 24.55 51.08
N ILE A 128 9.56 23.94 52.22
CA ILE A 128 9.18 24.42 53.56
C ILE A 128 10.28 25.32 54.11
#